data_AF-A0A543JI62-F1
#
_entry.id   AF-A0A543JI62-F1
#
_cell.length_a   1.000
_cell.length_b   1.000
_cell.length_c   1.000
_cell.angle_alpha   90.00
_cell.angle_beta   90.00
_cell.angle_gamma   90.00
#
_symmetry.space_group_name_H-M   'P 1'
#
loop_
_entity.id
_entity.type
_entity.pdbx_description
1 polymer ?
#
loop_
_entity_poly.entity_id
_entity_poly.type
_entity_poly.pdbx_seq_one_letter_code
_entity_poly.pdbx_strand_id
1 'polypeptide(L)'
;MAGYGTSTEAMQKASKGISDAAKETADGLKDVGQTQTIARDFGEAHQQHFTNYKAGIDNFGKGITNMTSVLGGFAGKIASGATTYGDVESTNAADLGSQY
;
A
#
# COMPACT_ATOMS: atom_id res chain seq x y z
N MET A 1 -11.69 30.06 11.33
CA MET A 1 -11.65 28.65 11.73
C MET A 1 -11.18 27.86 10.53
N ALA A 2 -9.87 27.63 10.39
CA ALA A 2 -9.35 26.65 9.42
C ALA A 2 -9.54 25.29 10.09
N GLY A 3 -10.75 24.76 9.94
CA GLY A 3 -11.24 23.55 10.62
C GLY A 3 -10.63 22.29 10.03
N TYR A 4 -10.88 21.17 10.69
CA TYR A 4 -10.28 19.88 10.37
C TYR A 4 -10.50 19.44 8.91
N GLY A 5 -11.47 20.01 8.19
CA GLY A 5 -11.70 19.83 6.75
C GLY A 5 -10.44 19.85 5.87
N THR A 6 -9.56 20.85 6.01
CA THR A 6 -8.31 20.89 5.22
C THR A 6 -7.34 19.75 5.61
N SER A 7 -7.38 19.32 6.88
CA SER A 7 -6.57 18.19 7.36
C SER A 7 -7.15 16.84 6.93
N THR A 8 -8.48 16.69 6.90
CA THR A 8 -9.16 15.46 6.44
C THR A 8 -9.00 15.25 4.95
N GLU A 9 -9.06 16.31 4.13
CA GLU A 9 -8.76 16.24 2.69
C GLU A 9 -7.31 15.81 2.45
N ALA A 10 -6.36 16.40 3.19
CA ALA A 10 -4.95 16.03 3.10
C ALA A 10 -4.72 14.55 3.49
N MET A 11 -5.40 14.06 4.54
CA MET A 11 -5.35 12.66 4.97
C MET A 11 -5.94 11.72 3.91
N GLN A 12 -7.09 12.05 3.33
CA GLN A 12 -7.70 11.25 2.26
C GLN A 12 -6.79 11.18 1.04
N LYS A 13 -6.19 12.31 0.63
CA LYS A 13 -5.22 12.36 -0.47
C LYS A 13 -3.98 11.53 -0.17
N ALA A 14 -3.45 11.60 1.05
CA ALA A 14 -2.32 10.79 1.47
C ALA A 14 -2.63 9.29 1.46
N SER A 15 -3.78 8.89 2.01
CA SER A 15 -4.26 7.50 1.98
C SER A 15 -4.36 6.96 0.56
N LYS A 16 -4.97 7.74 -0.35
CA LYS A 16 -5.05 7.38 -1.76
C LYS A 16 -3.67 7.25 -2.41
N GLY A 17 -2.79 8.23 -2.22
CA GLY A 17 -1.45 8.21 -2.80
C GLY A 17 -0.62 7.00 -2.34
N ILE A 18 -0.70 6.64 -1.06
CA ILE A 18 -0.02 5.45 -0.52
C ILE A 18 -0.59 4.18 -1.15
N SER A 19 -1.91 4.06 -1.23
CA SER A 19 -2.59 2.89 -1.81
C SER A 19 -2.26 2.73 -3.30
N ASP A 20 -2.31 3.82 -4.05
CA ASP A 20 -2.04 3.83 -5.49
C ASP A 20 -0.58 3.44 -5.75
N ALA A 21 0.39 4.04 -5.04
CA ALA A 21 1.81 3.70 -5.18
C ALA A 21 2.09 2.23 -4.81
N ALA A 22 1.46 1.73 -3.74
CA ALA A 22 1.61 0.32 -3.31
C ALA A 22 1.04 -0.65 -4.35
N LYS A 23 -0.08 -0.29 -4.99
CA LYS A 23 -0.71 -1.07 -6.04
C LYS A 23 0.09 -1.03 -7.34
N GLU A 24 0.50 0.14 -7.79
CA GLU A 24 1.31 0.33 -9.00
C GLU A 24 2.63 -0.45 -8.89
N THR A 25 3.28 -0.39 -7.72
CA THR A 25 4.50 -1.17 -7.47
C THR A 25 4.22 -2.68 -7.51
N ALA A 26 3.10 -3.14 -6.93
CA ALA A 26 2.72 -4.56 -7.03
C ALA A 26 2.45 -4.99 -8.47
N ASP A 27 1.68 -4.19 -9.21
CA ASP A 27 1.29 -4.50 -10.58
C ASP A 27 2.51 -4.53 -11.51
N GLY A 28 3.47 -3.62 -11.32
CA GLY A 28 4.71 -3.57 -12.09
C GLY A 28 5.70 -4.68 -11.78
N LEU A 29 5.60 -5.32 -10.59
CA LEU A 29 6.55 -6.34 -10.15
C LEU A 29 5.94 -7.73 -9.95
N LYS A 30 4.63 -7.90 -10.17
CA LYS A 30 3.90 -9.18 -9.97
C LYS A 30 4.52 -10.34 -10.76
N ASP A 31 5.10 -10.05 -11.93
CA ASP A 31 5.66 -11.04 -12.83
C ASP A 31 7.05 -11.53 -12.36
N VAL A 32 7.76 -10.72 -11.55
CA VAL A 32 9.09 -11.09 -11.07
C VAL A 32 9.01 -12.36 -10.22
N GLY A 33 8.13 -12.38 -9.21
CA GLY A 33 7.91 -13.58 -8.38
C GLY A 33 7.32 -14.78 -9.14
N GLN A 34 6.75 -14.56 -10.32
CA GLN A 34 6.17 -15.58 -11.18
C GLN A 34 7.12 -16.05 -12.28
N THR A 35 8.33 -15.49 -12.34
CA THR A 35 9.30 -15.83 -13.37
C THR A 35 9.63 -17.32 -13.29
N GLN A 36 9.26 -18.05 -14.35
CA GLN A 36 9.63 -19.45 -14.47
C GLN A 36 11.14 -19.54 -14.69
N THR A 37 11.78 -20.37 -13.88
CA THR A 37 13.22 -20.59 -13.96
C THR A 37 13.46 -22.09 -13.85
N ILE A 38 14.36 -22.60 -14.70
CA ILE A 38 14.77 -24.00 -14.68
C ILE A 38 16.29 -24.07 -14.59
N ALA A 39 16.81 -25.01 -13.81
CA ALA A 39 18.24 -25.14 -13.56
C ALA A 39 19.06 -25.32 -14.84
N ARG A 40 18.47 -25.96 -15.87
CA ARG A 40 19.12 -26.19 -17.16
C ARG A 40 19.52 -24.88 -17.86
N ASP A 41 18.74 -23.81 -17.69
CA ASP A 41 18.98 -22.54 -18.37
C ASP A 41 20.17 -21.76 -17.79
N PHE A 42 20.70 -22.21 -16.63
CA PHE A 42 21.93 -21.68 -16.05
C PHE A 42 23.19 -22.30 -16.69
N GLY A 43 23.04 -23.38 -17.47
CA GLY A 43 24.16 -24.14 -18.02
C GLY A 43 24.77 -25.11 -17.00
N GLU A 44 25.41 -26.17 -17.49
CA GLU A 44 25.92 -27.28 -16.65
C GLU A 44 26.89 -26.80 -15.55
N ALA A 45 27.73 -25.82 -15.85
CA ALA A 45 28.73 -25.29 -14.92
C ALA A 45 28.17 -24.39 -13.80
N HIS A 46 26.91 -23.96 -13.88
CA HIS A 46 26.32 -22.98 -12.97
C HIS A 46 25.03 -23.43 -12.30
N GLN A 47 24.64 -24.71 -12.45
CA GLN A 47 23.42 -25.26 -11.84
C GLN A 47 23.40 -25.09 -10.32
N GLN A 48 24.55 -25.07 -9.65
CA GLN A 48 24.67 -24.83 -8.21
C GLN A 48 24.12 -23.46 -7.76
N HIS A 49 24.02 -22.48 -8.66
CA HIS A 49 23.49 -21.15 -8.36
C HIS A 49 21.97 -21.06 -8.48
N PHE A 50 21.35 -22.03 -9.16
CA PHE A 50 19.91 -22.03 -9.45
C PHE A 50 19.06 -21.90 -8.20
N THR A 51 19.34 -22.70 -7.16
CA THR A 51 18.56 -22.70 -5.92
C THR A 51 18.53 -21.33 -5.25
N ASN A 52 19.69 -20.66 -5.16
CA ASN A 52 19.78 -19.33 -4.54
C ASN A 52 19.06 -18.28 -5.38
N TYR A 53 19.19 -18.35 -6.71
CA TYR A 53 18.49 -17.46 -7.61
C TYR A 53 16.97 -17.61 -7.50
N LYS A 54 16.47 -18.86 -7.55
CA LYS A 54 15.05 -19.17 -7.41
C LYS A 54 14.51 -18.69 -6.07
N ALA A 55 15.23 -18.96 -4.98
CA ALA A 55 14.86 -18.47 -3.65
C ALA A 55 14.82 -16.93 -3.59
N GLY A 56 15.76 -16.25 -4.25
CA GLY A 56 15.77 -14.79 -4.35
C GLY A 56 14.53 -14.22 -5.03
N ILE A 57 14.15 -14.78 -6.18
CA ILE A 57 12.93 -14.41 -6.90
C ILE A 57 11.68 -14.64 -6.06
N ASP A 58 11.57 -15.81 -5.42
CA ASP A 58 10.42 -16.15 -4.59
C ASP A 58 10.28 -15.21 -3.39
N ASN A 59 11.40 -14.88 -2.75
CA ASN A 59 11.44 -13.95 -1.63
C ASN A 59 11.10 -12.53 -2.06
N PHE A 60 11.57 -12.10 -3.23
CA PHE A 60 11.22 -10.79 -3.79
C PHE A 60 9.71 -10.68 -4.06
N GLY A 61 9.12 -11.71 -4.70
CA GLY A 61 7.67 -11.78 -4.93
C GLY A 61 6.86 -11.68 -3.63
N LYS A 62 7.23 -12.48 -2.61
CA LYS A 62 6.60 -12.40 -1.28
C LYS A 62 6.77 -11.02 -0.63
N GLY A 63 7.94 -10.41 -0.78
CA GLY A 63 8.24 -9.07 -0.27
C GLY A 63 7.30 -8.01 -0.83
N ILE A 64 7.04 -8.05 -2.15
CA ILE A 64 6.09 -7.15 -2.81
C ILE A 64 4.68 -7.34 -2.25
N THR A 65 4.19 -8.57 -2.17
CA THR A 65 2.86 -8.86 -1.61
C THR A 65 2.73 -8.34 -0.17
N ASN A 66 3.75 -8.57 0.66
CA ASN A 66 3.75 -8.11 2.04
C ASN A 66 3.75 -6.58 2.13
N MET A 67 4.59 -5.91 1.35
CA MET A 67 4.65 -4.45 1.30
C MET A 67 3.29 -3.86 0.91
N THR A 68 2.65 -4.38 -0.14
CA THR A 68 1.35 -3.89 -0.59
C THR A 68 0.26 -4.09 0.45
N SER A 69 0.27 -5.23 1.16
CA SER A 69 -0.66 -5.48 2.27
C SER A 69 -0.46 -4.48 3.41
N VAL A 70 0.79 -4.26 3.84
CA VAL A 70 1.13 -3.34 4.93
C VAL A 70 0.76 -1.89 4.57
N LEU A 71 1.13 -1.43 3.37
CA LEU A 71 0.83 -0.09 2.91
C LEU A 71 -0.68 0.13 2.72
N GLY A 72 -1.40 -0.85 2.17
CA GLY A 72 -2.85 -0.80 2.06
C GLY A 72 -3.54 -0.71 3.42
N GLY A 73 -3.08 -1.49 4.41
CA GLY A 73 -3.58 -1.40 5.78
C GLY A 73 -3.30 -0.05 6.44
N PHE A 74 -2.11 0.51 6.24
CA PHE A 74 -1.75 1.84 6.73
C PHE A 74 -2.60 2.94 6.10
N ALA A 75 -2.75 2.93 4.78
CA ALA A 75 -3.62 3.86 4.07
C ALA A 75 -5.09 3.75 4.52
N GLY A 76 -5.59 2.54 4.76
CA GLY A 76 -6.91 2.30 5.31
C GLY A 76 -7.11 2.99 6.66
N LYS A 77 -6.13 2.89 7.57
CA LYS A 77 -6.17 3.57 8.88
C LYS A 77 -6.20 5.10 8.74
N ILE A 78 -5.43 5.66 7.80
CA ILE A 78 -5.45 7.11 7.53
C ILE A 78 -6.85 7.53 7.03
N ALA A 79 -7.43 6.78 6.08
CA ALA A 79 -8.76 7.09 5.57
C ALA A 79 -9.82 7.04 6.67
N SER A 80 -9.82 6.00 7.50
CA SER A 80 -10.74 5.89 8.64
C SER A 80 -10.58 7.07 9.61
N GLY A 81 -9.35 7.46 9.94
CA GLY A 81 -9.09 8.64 10.77
C GLY A 81 -9.65 9.92 10.14
N ALA A 82 -9.49 10.11 8.84
CA ALA A 82 -10.02 11.27 8.14
C ALA A 82 -11.56 11.33 8.21
N THR A 83 -12.23 10.20 8.03
CA THR A 83 -13.69 10.10 8.21
C THR A 83 -14.10 10.47 9.63
N THR A 84 -13.46 9.89 10.65
CA THR A 84 -13.79 10.19 12.06
C THR A 84 -13.64 11.68 12.37
N TYR A 85 -12.55 12.32 11.93
CA TYR A 85 -12.38 13.77 12.15
C TYR A 85 -13.43 14.61 11.41
N GLY A 86 -13.79 14.21 10.19
CA GLY A 86 -14.84 14.88 9.41
C GLY A 86 -16.23 14.77 10.06
N ASP A 87 -16.60 13.58 10.55
CA ASP A 87 -17.89 13.35 11.21
C ASP A 87 -18.01 14.16 12.52
N VAL A 88 -16.94 14.23 13.30
CA VAL A 88 -16.87 15.05 14.53
C VAL A 88 -17.04 16.54 14.20
N GLU A 89 -16.39 17.03 13.14
CA GLU A 89 -16.55 18.41 12.71
C GLU A 89 -17.98 18.71 12.25
N SER A 90 -18.59 17.84 11.44
CA SER A 90 -19.98 18.00 10.99
C SER A 90 -20.95 18.03 12.18
N THR A 91 -20.73 17.19 13.19
CA THR A 91 -21.56 17.15 14.39
C THR A 91 -21.45 18.44 15.18
N ASN A 92 -20.22 18.89 15.45
CA ASN A 92 -19.98 20.14 16.17
C ASN A 92 -20.54 21.37 15.44
N ALA A 93 -20.46 21.39 14.10
CA ALA A 93 -21.01 22.46 13.28
C ALA A 93 -22.55 22.50 13.34
N ALA A 94 -23.20 21.33 13.34
CA ALA A 94 -24.65 21.23 13.48
C ALA A 94 -25.12 21.70 14.87
N ASP A 95 -24.43 21.30 15.93
CA ASP A 95 -24.76 21.70 17.31
C ASP A 95 -24.61 23.21 17.53
N LEU A 96 -23.55 23.82 16.98
CA LEU A 96 -23.37 25.28 16.99
C LEU A 96 -24.45 26.01 16.20
N GLY A 97 -24.85 25.47 15.03
CA GLY A 97 -25.90 26.03 14.18
C GLY A 97 -27.30 25.95 14.79
N SER A 98 -27.54 25.00 15.70
CA SER A 98 -28.81 24.87 16.43
C SER A 98 -28.92 25.80 17.64
N GLN A 99 -27.84 26.46 18.05
CA GLN A 99 -27.81 27.37 19.21
C GLN A 99 -28.07 28.85 18.85
N TYR A 100 -28.27 29.16 17.56
CA TYR A 100 -28.59 30.48 17.03
C TYR A 100 -29.84 30.43 16.15
#